data_AF-A0A2T2XKB8-F1
#
_entry.id   AF-A0A2T2XKB8-F1
#
_cell.length_a   1.000
_cell.length_b   1.000
_cell.length_c   1.000
_cell.angle_alpha   90.00
_cell.angle_beta   90.00
_cell.angle_gamma   90.00
#
_symmetry.space_group_name_H-M   'P 1'
#
loop_
_entity.id
_entity.type
_entity.pdbx_description
1 polymer ?
#
loop_
_entity_poly.entity_id
_entity_poly.type
_entity_poly.pdbx_seq_one_letter_code
_entity_poly.pdbx_strand_id
1 'polypeptide(L)'
;DEAGRRADQKSYMWLYRTGREAPAIVLYDYQPTRSGDHPKAFLQGFQGYLHVDGYSGYHDLPDVVLVGCWSHARRKFMEALKSLPAAQRDGPSFVREGLDFCNRLFAIERDLREASPEERQRARRARSRPVLAQFLWWLREKRHLILPKSGLGQAVTYCLNQWTPLTNFLRDGRLEIDNNRSERSIKPFVIGRKTWLFAQTPRGAQASAIAYSIVETAKENGLNPRSYLQYLFEQLPHRNLQDPAIWADLLPWSPTLPASLKNPVSKKV
;
A
#
# COMPACT_ATOMS: atom_id res chain seq x y z
N ASP A 1 -25.03 -8.57 -15.64
CA ASP A 1 -23.91 -7.97 -16.38
C ASP A 1 -23.74 -6.50 -16.02
N GLU A 2 -22.56 -5.94 -16.23
CA GLU A 2 -22.34 -4.49 -16.08
C GLU A 2 -23.00 -3.76 -17.23
N ALA A 3 -23.90 -2.82 -16.93
CA ALA A 3 -24.61 -2.06 -17.96
C ALA A 3 -23.59 -1.32 -18.86
N GLY A 4 -23.71 -1.53 -20.18
CA GLY A 4 -22.86 -0.86 -21.17
C GLY A 4 -21.43 -1.42 -21.31
N ARG A 5 -21.11 -2.58 -20.72
CA ARG A 5 -19.78 -3.18 -20.82
C ARG A 5 -19.82 -4.60 -21.37
N ARG A 6 -18.80 -4.96 -22.14
CA ARG A 6 -18.62 -6.33 -22.66
C ARG A 6 -18.11 -7.24 -21.55
N ALA A 7 -18.46 -8.51 -21.60
CA ALA A 7 -18.06 -9.52 -20.61
C ALA A 7 -16.52 -9.73 -20.52
N ASP A 8 -15.76 -9.34 -21.54
CA ASP A 8 -14.29 -9.48 -21.60
C ASP A 8 -13.54 -8.28 -21.01
N GLN A 9 -14.24 -7.21 -20.62
CA GLN A 9 -13.60 -6.01 -20.10
C GLN A 9 -13.07 -6.23 -18.68
N LYS A 10 -11.89 -5.68 -18.41
CA LYS A 10 -11.25 -5.77 -17.09
C LYS A 10 -11.94 -4.85 -16.10
N SER A 11 -12.26 -5.40 -14.93
CA SER A 11 -12.63 -4.68 -13.72
C SER A 11 -11.54 -4.78 -12.66
N TYR A 12 -11.59 -3.89 -11.67
CA TYR A 12 -10.49 -3.65 -10.75
C TYR A 12 -10.98 -3.75 -9.31
N MET A 13 -10.14 -4.31 -8.45
CA MET A 13 -10.32 -4.30 -7.01
C MET A 13 -9.30 -3.33 -6.43
N TRP A 14 -9.78 -2.19 -5.95
CA TRP A 14 -8.98 -1.22 -5.22
C TRP A 14 -8.88 -1.64 -3.76
N LEU A 15 -7.81 -1.18 -3.11
CA LEU A 15 -7.55 -1.45 -1.70
C LEU A 15 -7.14 -0.16 -1.01
N TYR A 16 -7.86 0.19 0.05
CA TYR A 16 -7.54 1.28 0.94
C TYR A 16 -7.22 0.73 2.32
N ARG A 17 -6.26 1.33 3.00
CA ARG A 17 -5.95 0.95 4.38
C ARG A 17 -5.40 2.12 5.18
N THR A 18 -5.57 2.05 6.49
CA THR A 18 -5.00 3.02 7.43
C THR A 18 -3.51 2.81 7.66
N GLY A 19 -2.84 3.89 8.09
CA GLY A 19 -1.45 3.89 8.55
C GLY A 19 -1.24 3.07 9.83
N ARG A 20 -0.01 3.05 10.36
CA ARG A 20 0.33 2.27 11.56
C ARG A 20 -0.20 2.87 12.87
N GLU A 21 -0.37 4.19 12.89
CA GLU A 21 -0.76 4.97 14.08
C GLU A 21 -2.28 5.17 14.21
N ALA A 22 -3.07 4.48 13.39
CA ALA A 22 -4.53 4.52 13.42
C ALA A 22 -5.06 3.09 13.57
N PRO A 23 -6.33 2.91 14.01
CA PRO A 23 -6.98 1.61 14.00
C PRO A 23 -6.78 0.93 12.65
N ALA A 24 -6.43 -0.36 12.66
CA ALA A 24 -6.13 -1.07 11.43
C ALA A 24 -7.43 -1.29 10.66
N ILE A 25 -7.54 -0.70 9.48
CA ILE A 25 -8.70 -0.81 8.59
C ILE A 25 -8.19 -1.21 7.21
N VAL A 26 -8.84 -2.20 6.61
CA VAL A 26 -8.56 -2.68 5.25
C VAL A 26 -9.87 -2.74 4.49
N LEU A 27 -10.01 -1.90 3.46
CA LEU A 27 -11.22 -1.80 2.64
C LEU A 27 -10.89 -2.19 1.21
N TYR A 28 -11.69 -3.08 0.66
CA TYR A 28 -11.69 -3.48 -0.73
C TYR A 28 -12.83 -2.77 -1.44
N ASP A 29 -12.56 -2.26 -2.63
CA ASP A 29 -13.51 -1.49 -3.41
C ASP A 29 -13.52 -1.97 -4.86
N TYR A 30 -14.62 -2.60 -5.26
CA TYR A 30 -14.79 -3.10 -6.61
C TYR A 30 -15.18 -1.96 -7.54
N GLN A 31 -14.42 -1.78 -8.61
CA GLN A 31 -14.69 -0.74 -9.60
C GLN A 31 -14.62 -1.28 -11.03
N PRO A 32 -15.49 -0.79 -11.93
CA PRO A 32 -15.52 -1.26 -13.31
C PRO A 32 -14.24 -0.88 -14.05
N THR A 33 -13.64 0.27 -13.76
CA THR A 33 -12.44 0.73 -14.47
C THR A 33 -11.29 1.03 -13.52
N ARG A 34 -10.11 1.27 -14.09
CA ARG A 34 -8.94 1.77 -13.35
C ARG A 34 -8.89 3.31 -13.31
N SER A 35 -10.00 4.00 -13.64
CA SER A 35 -10.01 5.47 -13.68
C SER A 35 -9.60 6.05 -12.33
N GLY A 36 -8.92 7.20 -12.36
CA GLY A 36 -8.64 8.01 -11.17
C GLY A 36 -9.89 8.58 -10.50
N ASP A 37 -11.03 8.58 -11.21
CA ASP A 37 -12.31 9.03 -10.65
C ASP A 37 -12.77 8.19 -9.45
N HIS A 38 -12.42 6.90 -9.43
CA HIS A 38 -12.82 5.99 -8.35
C HIS A 38 -12.15 6.31 -7.02
N PRO A 39 -10.80 6.37 -6.92
CA PRO A 39 -10.17 6.82 -5.69
C PRO A 39 -10.52 8.26 -5.34
N LYS A 40 -10.82 9.13 -6.32
CA LYS A 40 -11.28 10.49 -6.06
C LYS A 40 -12.65 10.52 -5.37
N ALA A 41 -13.60 9.72 -5.84
CA ALA A 41 -14.90 9.57 -5.21
C ALA A 41 -14.79 8.91 -3.82
N PHE A 42 -14.00 7.84 -3.71
CA PHE A 42 -13.82 7.12 -2.45
C PHE A 42 -13.18 7.99 -1.35
N LEU A 43 -12.19 8.79 -1.72
CA LEU A 43 -11.43 9.65 -0.80
C LEU A 43 -12.03 11.06 -0.68
N GLN A 44 -13.28 11.27 -1.09
CA GLN A 44 -13.92 12.57 -0.97
C GLN A 44 -13.92 13.04 0.48
N GLY A 45 -13.37 14.25 0.71
CA GLY A 45 -13.26 14.85 2.05
C GLY A 45 -12.07 14.34 2.89
N PHE A 46 -11.31 13.35 2.41
CA PHE A 46 -10.07 12.96 3.07
C PHE A 46 -8.98 14.01 2.83
N GLN A 47 -8.24 14.33 3.90
CA GLN A 47 -7.10 15.23 3.85
C GLN A 47 -5.91 14.57 4.55
N GLY A 48 -4.71 14.77 4.02
CA GLY A 48 -3.47 14.27 4.62
C GLY A 48 -2.61 13.45 3.67
N TYR A 49 -1.93 12.43 4.20
CA TYR A 49 -0.95 11.66 3.44
C TYR A 49 -1.56 10.38 2.86
N LEU A 50 -1.28 10.11 1.58
CA LEU A 50 -1.72 8.88 0.89
C LEU A 50 -0.54 8.13 0.28
N HIS A 51 -0.25 6.93 0.78
CA HIS A 51 0.78 6.05 0.22
C HIS A 51 0.32 5.40 -1.09
N VAL A 52 1.12 5.57 -2.16
CA VAL A 52 0.76 5.11 -3.51
C VAL A 52 1.92 4.37 -4.20
N ASP A 53 1.59 3.54 -5.19
CA ASP A 53 2.56 2.79 -6.02
C ASP A 53 3.16 3.63 -7.17
N GLY A 54 2.72 4.87 -7.32
CA GLY A 54 3.11 5.75 -8.42
C GLY A 54 2.23 5.61 -9.67
N TYR A 55 1.05 4.98 -9.56
CA TYR A 55 0.04 5.03 -10.62
C TYR A 55 -0.47 6.47 -10.81
N SER A 56 -0.54 6.92 -12.06
CA SER A 56 -0.91 8.30 -12.40
C SER A 56 -2.36 8.65 -12.07
N GLY A 57 -3.24 7.67 -11.89
CA GLY A 57 -4.64 7.90 -11.52
C GLY A 57 -4.83 8.57 -10.15
N TYR A 58 -3.77 8.68 -9.34
CA TYR A 58 -3.81 9.37 -8.05
C TYR A 58 -3.42 10.85 -8.13
N HIS A 59 -2.87 11.33 -9.26
CA HIS A 59 -2.27 12.67 -9.34
C HIS A 59 -3.28 13.81 -9.16
N ASP A 60 -4.54 13.58 -9.51
CA ASP A 60 -5.60 14.60 -9.47
C ASP A 60 -6.47 14.52 -8.21
N LEU A 61 -6.01 13.81 -7.17
CA LEU A 61 -6.70 13.75 -5.89
C LEU A 61 -6.54 15.10 -5.15
N PRO A 62 -7.66 15.75 -4.77
CA PRO A 62 -7.60 17.02 -4.04
C PRO A 62 -7.14 16.80 -2.59
N ASP A 63 -6.49 17.82 -2.01
CA ASP A 63 -6.17 17.92 -0.58
C ASP A 63 -5.36 16.76 0.04
N VAL A 64 -4.71 15.96 -0.82
CA VAL A 64 -3.81 14.87 -0.39
C VAL A 64 -2.36 15.13 -0.79
N VAL A 65 -1.46 14.71 0.09
CA VAL A 65 -0.02 14.66 -0.17
C VAL A 65 0.35 13.22 -0.47
N LEU A 66 0.61 12.93 -1.75
CA LEU A 66 1.03 11.59 -2.17
C LEU A 66 2.41 11.24 -1.58
N VAL A 67 2.51 10.03 -1.02
CA VAL A 67 3.76 9.45 -0.53
C VAL A 67 4.10 8.25 -1.42
N GLY A 68 5.20 8.39 -2.17
CA GLY A 68 5.63 7.40 -3.15
C GLY A 68 6.31 6.20 -2.52
N CYS A 69 6.18 5.04 -3.14
CA CYS A 69 6.74 3.79 -2.65
C CYS A 69 8.17 3.53 -3.17
N TRP A 70 9.16 3.50 -2.27
CA TRP A 70 10.54 3.16 -2.63
C TRP A 70 10.75 1.71 -3.05
N SER A 71 9.87 0.78 -2.65
CA SER A 71 9.95 -0.60 -3.16
C SER A 71 9.78 -0.64 -4.68
N HIS A 72 8.92 0.22 -5.23
CA HIS A 72 8.73 0.32 -6.68
C HIS A 72 9.95 0.95 -7.37
N ALA A 73 10.52 2.02 -6.80
CA ALA A 73 11.76 2.61 -7.30
C ALA A 73 12.90 1.57 -7.32
N ARG A 74 13.11 0.88 -6.19
CA ARG A 74 14.13 -0.16 -6.03
C ARG A 74 13.92 -1.34 -6.99
N ARG A 75 12.67 -1.77 -7.18
CA ARG A 75 12.30 -2.88 -8.08
C ARG A 75 12.75 -2.58 -9.51
N LYS A 76 12.59 -1.34 -9.99
CA LYS A 76 13.04 -0.94 -11.33
C LYS A 76 14.55 -1.07 -11.52
N PHE A 77 15.36 -0.69 -10.52
CA PHE A 77 16.81 -0.93 -10.58
C PHE A 77 17.14 -2.43 -10.54
N MET A 78 16.42 -3.23 -9.74
CA MET A 78 16.62 -4.68 -9.74
C MET A 78 16.23 -5.33 -11.07
N GLU A 79 15.16 -4.88 -11.71
CA GLU A 79 14.75 -5.33 -13.04
C GLU A 79 15.80 -4.95 -14.10
N ALA A 80 16.28 -3.70 -14.06
CA ALA A 80 17.38 -3.26 -14.92
C ALA A 80 18.64 -4.12 -14.74
N LEU A 81 18.98 -4.50 -13.50
CA LEU A 81 20.13 -5.36 -13.20
C LEU A 81 19.93 -6.77 -13.77
N LYS A 82 18.72 -7.33 -13.63
CA LYS A 82 18.38 -8.65 -14.18
C LYS A 82 18.41 -8.68 -15.71
N SER A 83 18.12 -7.56 -16.37
CA SER A 83 18.20 -7.44 -17.82
C SER A 83 19.63 -7.38 -18.36
N LEU A 84 20.64 -7.16 -17.52
CA LEU A 84 22.04 -7.21 -17.96
C LEU A 84 22.51 -8.65 -18.24
N PRO A 85 23.46 -8.84 -19.18
CA PRO A 85 24.15 -10.12 -19.35
C PRO A 85 24.75 -10.61 -18.03
N ALA A 86 24.74 -11.93 -17.78
CA ALA A 86 25.18 -12.50 -16.50
C ALA A 86 26.58 -12.02 -16.08
N ALA A 87 27.53 -12.00 -17.02
CA ALA A 87 28.90 -11.53 -16.78
C ALA A 87 29.02 -10.05 -16.39
N GLN A 88 28.00 -9.23 -16.67
CA GLN A 88 27.93 -7.81 -16.32
C GLN A 88 27.01 -7.54 -15.12
N ARG A 89 26.34 -8.59 -14.61
CA ARG A 89 25.56 -8.47 -13.39
C ARG A 89 26.48 -8.27 -12.21
N ASP A 90 27.63 -8.95 -12.19
CA ASP A 90 28.62 -8.86 -11.12
C ASP A 90 29.74 -7.87 -11.50
N GLY A 91 29.92 -6.84 -10.67
CA GLY A 91 30.89 -5.76 -10.91
C GLY A 91 30.27 -4.36 -10.87
N PRO A 92 31.09 -3.30 -10.73
CA PRO A 92 30.61 -1.91 -10.66
C PRO A 92 29.81 -1.51 -11.90
N SER A 93 28.64 -0.93 -11.70
CA SER A 93 27.81 -0.38 -12.77
C SER A 93 26.87 0.70 -12.24
N PHE A 94 26.42 1.59 -13.13
CA PHE A 94 25.43 2.61 -12.77
C PHE A 94 24.11 2.00 -12.27
N VAL A 95 23.76 0.80 -12.71
CA VAL A 95 22.57 0.09 -12.21
C VAL A 95 22.74 -0.27 -10.73
N ARG A 96 23.92 -0.79 -10.35
CA ARG A 96 24.22 -1.11 -8.96
C ARG A 96 24.35 0.14 -8.09
N GLU A 97 24.97 1.20 -8.58
CA GLU A 97 25.04 2.48 -7.86
C GLU A 97 23.63 3.00 -7.50
N GLY A 98 22.71 3.02 -8.47
CA GLY A 98 21.32 3.43 -8.23
C GLY A 98 20.58 2.50 -7.26
N LEU A 99 20.81 1.19 -7.37
CA LEU A 99 20.27 0.19 -6.44
C LEU A 99 20.82 0.39 -5.02
N ASP A 100 22.09 0.76 -4.88
CA ASP A 100 22.74 0.96 -3.59
C ASP A 100 22.24 2.20 -2.86
N PHE A 101 21.89 3.27 -3.57
CA PHE A 101 21.14 4.38 -2.96
C PHE A 101 19.82 3.91 -2.34
N CYS A 102 19.05 3.10 -3.07
CA CYS A 102 17.82 2.52 -2.53
C CYS A 102 18.09 1.62 -1.32
N ASN A 103 19.10 0.75 -1.40
CA ASN A 103 19.48 -0.16 -0.31
C ASN A 103 19.90 0.60 0.95
N ARG A 104 20.65 1.70 0.82
CA ARG A 104 21.05 2.57 1.94
C ARG A 104 19.83 3.17 2.64
N LEU A 105 18.83 3.63 1.89
CA LEU A 105 17.58 4.14 2.48
C LEU A 105 16.83 3.05 3.25
N PHE A 106 16.68 1.86 2.67
CA PHE A 106 16.04 0.73 3.36
C PHE A 106 16.83 0.24 4.59
N ALA A 107 18.16 0.32 4.55
CA ALA A 107 18.99 0.01 5.71
C ALA A 107 18.73 0.99 6.87
N ILE A 108 18.67 2.29 6.57
CA ILE A 108 18.30 3.32 7.56
C ILE A 108 16.92 3.02 8.15
N GLU A 109 15.91 2.76 7.31
CA GLU A 109 14.54 2.49 7.78
C GLU A 109 14.42 1.22 8.61
N ARG A 110 15.23 0.20 8.31
CA ARG A 110 15.32 -1.02 9.13
C ARG A 110 15.85 -0.72 10.52
N ASP A 111 16.85 0.14 10.66
CA ASP A 111 17.38 0.55 11.96
C ASP A 111 16.37 1.39 12.76
N LEU A 112 15.43 2.07 12.07
CA LEU A 112 14.41 2.93 12.67
C LEU A 112 13.05 2.23 12.87
N ARG A 113 13.01 0.90 12.76
CA ARG A 113 11.77 0.11 12.78
C ARG A 113 10.98 0.31 14.07
N GLU A 114 11.69 0.27 15.20
CA GLU A 114 11.12 0.39 16.55
C GLU A 114 11.24 1.81 17.13
N ALA A 115 11.77 2.76 16.35
CA ALA A 115 11.86 4.16 16.77
C ALA A 115 10.46 4.80 16.84
N SER A 116 10.26 5.70 17.81
CA SER A 116 9.08 6.57 17.84
C SER A 116 8.98 7.43 16.57
N PRO A 117 7.79 7.95 16.22
CA PRO A 117 7.65 8.86 15.09
C PRO A 117 8.63 10.05 15.14
N GLU A 118 8.84 10.65 16.30
CA GLU A 118 9.70 11.81 16.49
C GLU A 118 11.18 11.45 16.28
N GLU A 119 11.63 10.33 16.85
CA GLU A 119 12.98 9.80 16.64
C GLU A 119 13.22 9.43 15.18
N ARG A 120 12.25 8.75 14.55
CA ARG A 120 12.31 8.37 13.14
C ARG A 120 12.44 9.61 12.26
N GLN A 121 11.67 10.67 12.53
CA GLN A 121 11.75 11.91 11.77
C GLN A 121 13.12 12.60 11.95
N ARG A 122 13.64 12.70 13.18
CA ARG A 122 14.97 13.27 13.45
C ARG A 122 16.07 12.48 12.74
N ALA A 123 16.05 11.15 12.85
CA ALA A 123 17.04 10.29 12.22
C ALA A 123 16.95 10.34 10.69
N ARG A 124 15.76 10.40 10.10
CA ARG A 124 15.57 10.61 8.64
C ARG A 124 16.18 11.93 8.16
N ARG A 125 16.04 13.02 8.94
CA ARG A 125 16.67 14.31 8.62
C ARG A 125 18.20 14.21 8.63
N ALA A 126 18.77 13.50 9.60
CA ALA A 126 20.23 13.35 9.73
C ALA A 126 20.84 12.35 8.74
N ARG A 127 20.14 11.24 8.47
CA ARG A 127 20.69 10.07 7.74
C ARG A 127 20.13 9.92 6.33
N SER A 128 18.80 9.99 6.17
CA SER A 128 18.14 9.74 4.88
C SER A 128 18.24 10.95 3.94
N ARG A 129 18.09 12.18 4.46
CA ARG A 129 18.12 13.41 3.65
C ARG A 129 19.45 13.59 2.89
N PRO A 130 20.64 13.38 3.49
CA PRO A 130 21.90 13.45 2.73
C PRO A 130 22.01 12.40 1.63
N VAL A 131 21.52 11.18 1.87
CA VAL A 131 21.49 10.10 0.85
C VAL A 131 20.61 10.50 -0.32
N LEU A 132 19.44 11.06 -0.06
CA LEU A 132 18.52 11.53 -1.09
C LEU A 132 19.09 12.71 -1.89
N ALA A 133 19.79 13.63 -1.23
CA ALA A 133 20.45 14.74 -1.93
C ALA A 133 21.52 14.24 -2.91
N GLN A 134 22.39 13.33 -2.46
CA GLN A 134 23.39 12.68 -3.32
C GLN A 134 22.72 11.91 -4.47
N PHE A 135 21.64 11.18 -4.16
CA PHE A 135 20.94 10.39 -5.17
C PHE A 135 20.25 11.27 -6.22
N LEU A 136 19.63 12.38 -5.83
CA LEU A 136 19.03 13.32 -6.78
C LEU A 136 20.07 13.91 -7.73
N TRP A 137 21.22 14.29 -7.20
CA TRP A 137 22.32 14.79 -8.00
C TRP A 137 22.77 13.73 -9.02
N TRP A 138 23.01 12.50 -8.55
CA TRP A 138 23.39 11.37 -9.39
C TRP A 138 22.34 11.10 -10.47
N LEU A 139 21.04 11.08 -10.13
CA LEU A 139 19.95 10.86 -11.09
C LEU A 139 19.94 11.92 -12.20
N ARG A 140 20.17 13.19 -11.85
CA ARG A 140 20.21 14.30 -12.81
C ARG A 140 21.42 14.21 -13.73
N GLU A 141 22.59 13.92 -13.18
CA GLU A 141 23.82 13.73 -13.95
C GLU A 141 23.66 12.56 -14.93
N LYS A 142 23.25 11.39 -14.43
CA LYS A 142 23.14 10.17 -15.22
C LYS A 142 22.04 10.22 -16.27
N ARG A 143 20.97 11.01 -16.07
CA ARG A 143 19.90 11.20 -17.07
C ARG A 143 20.44 11.60 -18.45
N HIS A 144 21.52 12.39 -18.50
CA HIS A 144 22.10 12.86 -19.76
C HIS A 144 23.02 11.83 -20.44
N LEU A 145 23.44 10.80 -19.71
CA LEU A 145 24.40 9.79 -20.16
C LEU A 145 23.74 8.46 -20.54
N ILE A 146 22.43 8.31 -20.29
CA ILE A 146 21.72 7.04 -20.38
C ILE A 146 20.59 7.14 -21.39
N LEU A 147 20.48 6.12 -22.25
CA LEU A 147 19.36 5.98 -23.18
C LEU A 147 18.03 5.86 -22.40
N PRO A 148 17.04 6.74 -22.61
CA PRO A 148 15.80 6.79 -21.82
C PRO A 148 15.01 5.47 -21.80
N LYS A 149 15.06 4.71 -22.90
CA LYS A 149 14.33 3.45 -23.05
C LYS A 149 15.05 2.23 -22.46
N SER A 150 16.32 2.36 -22.08
CA SER A 150 17.05 1.28 -21.38
C SER A 150 16.43 0.99 -20.00
N GLY A 151 16.65 -0.20 -19.44
CA GLY A 151 16.16 -0.53 -18.10
C GLY A 151 16.61 0.47 -17.03
N LEU A 152 17.87 0.91 -17.11
CA LEU A 152 18.40 1.96 -16.23
C LEU A 152 17.74 3.32 -16.50
N GLY A 153 17.59 3.70 -17.78
CA GLY A 153 16.93 4.95 -18.17
C GLY A 153 15.49 5.04 -17.65
N GLN A 154 14.75 3.93 -17.67
CA GLN A 154 13.41 3.83 -17.11
C GLN A 154 13.41 3.96 -15.58
N ALA A 155 14.38 3.35 -14.88
CA ALA A 155 14.53 3.48 -13.43
C ALA A 155 14.85 4.93 -13.01
N VAL A 156 15.78 5.57 -13.71
CA VAL A 156 16.14 6.99 -13.51
C VAL A 156 14.95 7.91 -13.76
N THR A 157 14.27 7.72 -14.90
CA THR A 157 13.09 8.52 -15.28
C THR A 157 11.97 8.37 -14.26
N TYR A 158 11.70 7.16 -13.78
CA TYR A 158 10.70 6.93 -12.73
C TYR A 158 11.03 7.71 -11.46
N CYS A 159 12.27 7.60 -10.97
CA CYS A 159 12.67 8.29 -9.73
C CYS A 159 12.56 9.81 -9.87
N LEU A 160 12.96 10.37 -11.02
CA LEU A 160 12.85 11.80 -11.28
C LEU A 160 11.40 12.28 -11.36
N ASN A 161 10.54 11.54 -12.08
CA ASN A 161 9.12 11.88 -12.20
C ASN A 161 8.37 11.76 -10.86
N GLN A 162 8.78 10.82 -10.01
CA GLN A 162 8.15 10.54 -8.71
C GLN A 162 8.91 11.18 -7.54
N TRP A 163 9.89 12.06 -7.79
CA TRP A 163 10.82 12.50 -6.75
C TRP A 163 10.12 13.19 -5.57
N THR A 164 9.15 14.05 -5.85
CA THR A 164 8.37 14.74 -4.81
C THR A 164 7.60 13.72 -3.95
N PRO A 165 6.74 12.83 -4.50
CA PRO A 165 6.14 11.75 -3.72
C PRO A 165 7.15 10.88 -2.96
N LEU A 166 8.25 10.47 -3.60
CA LEU A 166 9.27 9.60 -3.02
C LEU A 166 10.01 10.27 -1.85
N THR A 167 10.05 11.59 -1.74
CA THR A 167 10.70 12.29 -0.63
C THR A 167 9.74 12.71 0.48
N ASN A 168 8.43 12.61 0.26
CA ASN A 168 7.42 13.04 1.22
C ASN A 168 7.39 12.20 2.52
N PHE A 169 7.93 10.97 2.53
CA PHE A 169 8.08 10.18 3.76
C PHE A 169 8.99 10.86 4.81
N LEU A 170 9.83 11.83 4.42
CA LEU A 170 10.62 12.63 5.35
C LEU A 170 9.79 13.65 6.14
N ARG A 171 8.58 13.98 5.68
CA ARG A 171 7.76 15.06 6.26
C ARG A 171 7.28 14.69 7.66
N ASP A 172 6.95 13.43 7.90
CA ASP A 172 6.36 12.95 9.14
C ASP A 172 6.87 11.53 9.46
N GLY A 173 7.24 11.29 10.72
CA GLY A 173 7.81 10.02 11.16
C GLY A 173 6.83 8.84 11.17
N ARG A 174 5.53 9.10 11.11
CA ARG A 174 4.46 8.09 11.01
C ARG A 174 4.35 7.50 9.60
N LEU A 175 4.90 8.19 8.59
CA LEU A 175 4.89 7.75 7.21
C LEU A 175 5.85 6.60 6.97
N GLU A 176 5.44 5.64 6.15
CA GLU A 176 6.26 4.52 5.71
C GLU A 176 7.07 4.87 4.46
N ILE A 177 8.22 4.23 4.26
CA ILE A 177 9.04 4.41 3.05
C ILE A 177 8.46 3.65 1.84
N ASP A 178 7.60 2.66 2.08
CA ASP A 178 6.99 1.81 1.08
C ASP A 178 5.50 1.55 1.38
N ASN A 179 4.79 1.03 0.38
CA ASN A 179 3.38 0.64 0.47
C ASN A 179 3.20 -0.89 0.55
N ASN A 180 4.22 -1.64 0.98
CA ASN A 180 4.20 -3.11 0.98
C ASN A 180 3.10 -3.68 1.90
N ARG A 181 2.64 -2.91 2.89
CA ARG A 181 1.47 -3.26 3.72
C ARG A 181 0.21 -3.41 2.87
N SER A 182 -0.06 -2.48 1.96
CA SER A 182 -1.20 -2.56 1.04
C SER A 182 -1.03 -3.71 0.04
N GLU A 183 0.16 -3.90 -0.52
CA GLU A 183 0.44 -5.03 -1.43
C GLU A 183 0.20 -6.39 -0.75
N ARG A 184 0.56 -6.52 0.54
CA ARG A 184 0.29 -7.74 1.32
C ARG A 184 -1.19 -7.97 1.55
N SER A 185 -1.95 -6.92 1.87
CA SER A 185 -3.39 -7.00 2.08
C SER A 185 -4.16 -7.38 0.80
N ILE A 186 -3.79 -6.90 -0.39
CA ILE A 186 -4.52 -7.29 -1.62
C ILE A 186 -4.20 -8.74 -2.08
N LYS A 187 -3.08 -9.31 -1.62
CA LYS A 187 -2.56 -10.61 -2.09
C LYS A 187 -3.52 -11.80 -1.86
N PRO A 188 -4.16 -11.99 -0.68
CA PRO A 188 -5.14 -13.06 -0.48
C PRO A 188 -6.28 -13.03 -1.51
N PHE A 189 -6.82 -11.85 -1.81
CA PHE A 189 -7.85 -11.70 -2.84
C PHE A 189 -7.32 -12.07 -4.23
N VAL A 190 -6.12 -11.60 -4.58
CA VAL A 190 -5.49 -11.89 -5.88
C VAL A 190 -5.22 -13.39 -6.08
N ILE A 191 -4.92 -14.12 -5.01
CA ILE A 191 -4.76 -15.58 -5.04
C ILE A 191 -6.14 -16.25 -5.14
N GLY A 192 -7.08 -15.89 -4.26
CA GLY A 192 -8.43 -16.46 -4.22
C GLY A 192 -9.16 -16.35 -5.55
N ARG A 193 -9.13 -15.18 -6.20
CA ARG A 193 -9.82 -14.98 -7.49
C ARG A 193 -9.32 -15.89 -8.61
N LYS A 194 -8.09 -16.41 -8.55
CA LYS A 194 -7.60 -17.39 -9.54
C LYS A 194 -8.30 -18.75 -9.41
N THR A 195 -8.91 -19.02 -8.26
CA THR A 195 -9.63 -20.27 -7.96
C THR A 195 -11.15 -20.14 -8.10
N TRP A 196 -11.70 -18.93 -8.20
CA TRP A 196 -13.15 -18.69 -8.29
C TRP A 196 -13.62 -18.67 -9.75
N LEU A 197 -13.61 -19.83 -10.39
CA LEU A 197 -13.89 -19.98 -11.83
C LEU A 197 -15.30 -19.49 -12.26
N PHE A 198 -16.24 -19.34 -11.32
CA PHE A 198 -17.64 -18.96 -11.57
C PHE A 198 -18.08 -17.64 -10.91
N ALA A 199 -17.15 -16.88 -10.32
CA ALA A 199 -17.44 -15.56 -9.77
C ALA A 199 -17.49 -14.50 -10.89
N GLN A 200 -18.62 -14.42 -11.61
CA GLN A 200 -18.74 -13.65 -12.85
C GLN A 200 -19.64 -12.40 -12.75
N THR A 201 -20.27 -12.15 -11.61
CA THR A 201 -21.23 -11.04 -11.48
C THR A 201 -20.65 -9.85 -10.71
N PRO A 202 -20.98 -8.61 -11.11
CA PRO A 202 -20.59 -7.41 -10.35
C PRO A 202 -21.11 -7.41 -8.92
N ARG A 203 -22.34 -7.90 -8.71
CA ARG A 203 -22.92 -8.09 -7.37
C ARG A 203 -22.08 -9.05 -6.52
N GLY A 204 -21.62 -10.15 -7.10
CA GLY A 204 -20.71 -11.09 -6.41
C GLY A 204 -19.36 -10.46 -6.08
N ALA A 205 -18.82 -9.62 -6.97
CA ALA A 205 -17.58 -8.90 -6.74
C ALA A 205 -17.72 -7.85 -5.62
N GLN A 206 -18.83 -7.11 -5.58
CA GLN A 206 -19.16 -6.17 -4.51
C GLN A 206 -19.36 -6.88 -3.16
N ALA A 207 -20.12 -7.97 -3.12
CA ALA A 207 -20.28 -8.78 -1.92
C ALA A 207 -18.94 -9.33 -1.43
N SER A 208 -18.07 -9.76 -2.35
CA SER A 208 -16.71 -10.21 -2.03
C SER A 208 -15.88 -9.07 -1.45
N ALA A 209 -15.95 -7.87 -2.01
CA ALA A 209 -15.25 -6.69 -1.50
C ALA A 209 -15.64 -6.38 -0.05
N ILE A 210 -16.94 -6.39 0.26
CA ILE A 210 -17.47 -6.19 1.62
C ILE A 210 -16.95 -7.28 2.57
N ALA A 211 -17.10 -8.55 2.19
CA ALA A 211 -16.70 -9.67 3.03
C ALA A 211 -15.19 -9.66 3.33
N TYR A 212 -14.36 -9.40 2.32
CA TYR A 212 -12.90 -9.27 2.50
C TYR A 212 -12.55 -8.08 3.39
N SER A 213 -13.25 -6.96 3.25
CA SER A 213 -13.02 -5.78 4.10
C SER A 213 -13.24 -6.10 5.58
N ILE A 214 -14.35 -6.77 5.90
CA ILE A 214 -14.67 -7.18 7.28
C ILE A 214 -13.63 -8.17 7.80
N VAL A 215 -13.33 -9.21 7.03
CA VAL A 215 -12.42 -10.30 7.44
C VAL A 215 -10.99 -9.82 7.62
N GLU A 216 -10.45 -9.07 6.66
CA GLU A 216 -9.05 -8.61 6.71
C GLU A 216 -8.87 -7.50 7.74
N THR A 217 -9.87 -6.64 7.94
CA THR A 217 -9.88 -5.69 9.07
C THR A 217 -9.90 -6.44 10.41
N ALA A 218 -10.73 -7.47 10.57
CA ALA A 218 -10.76 -8.28 11.80
C ALA A 218 -9.40 -8.94 12.09
N LYS A 219 -8.75 -9.52 11.06
CA LYS A 219 -7.41 -10.12 11.18
C LYS A 219 -6.36 -9.11 11.61
N GLU A 220 -6.32 -7.93 11.01
CA GLU A 220 -5.33 -6.89 11.33
C GLU A 220 -5.52 -6.33 12.75
N ASN A 221 -6.71 -6.47 13.34
CA ASN A 221 -6.97 -6.14 14.75
C ASN A 221 -6.81 -7.35 15.70
N GLY A 222 -6.27 -8.48 15.22
CA GLY A 222 -5.97 -9.65 16.05
C GLY A 222 -7.18 -10.53 16.39
N LEU A 223 -8.33 -10.31 15.74
CA LEU A 223 -9.53 -11.10 15.95
C LEU A 223 -9.49 -12.41 15.16
N ASN A 224 -10.19 -13.42 15.67
CA ASN A 224 -10.52 -14.62 14.94
C ASN A 224 -11.73 -14.33 14.02
N PRO A 225 -11.57 -14.37 12.68
CA PRO A 225 -12.65 -13.91 11.78
C PRO A 225 -13.96 -14.69 11.91
N ARG A 226 -13.89 -16.01 12.14
CA ARG A 226 -15.09 -16.84 12.33
C ARG A 226 -15.86 -16.40 13.58
N SER A 227 -15.15 -16.31 14.71
CA SER A 227 -15.75 -15.94 15.99
C SER A 227 -16.32 -14.53 15.96
N TYR A 228 -15.60 -13.60 15.33
CA TYR A 228 -16.06 -12.23 15.15
C TYR A 228 -17.31 -12.13 14.28
N LEU A 229 -17.37 -12.84 13.14
CA LEU A 229 -18.57 -12.86 12.30
C LEU A 229 -19.77 -13.47 13.02
N GLN A 230 -19.56 -14.56 13.76
CA GLN A 230 -20.60 -15.16 14.59
C GLN A 230 -21.13 -14.16 15.62
N TYR A 231 -20.23 -13.48 16.34
CA TYR A 231 -20.60 -12.44 17.29
C TYR A 231 -21.43 -11.33 16.63
N LEU A 232 -21.01 -10.83 15.45
CA LEU A 232 -21.80 -9.83 14.73
C LEU A 232 -23.21 -10.36 14.39
N PHE A 233 -23.34 -11.59 13.88
CA PHE A 233 -24.64 -12.16 13.54
C PHE A 233 -25.54 -12.41 14.75
N GLU A 234 -24.97 -12.67 15.93
CA GLU A 234 -25.71 -12.79 17.19
C GLU A 234 -26.15 -11.41 17.71
N GLN A 235 -25.31 -10.39 17.59
CA GLN A 235 -25.59 -9.06 18.15
C GLN A 235 -26.47 -8.17 17.26
N LEU A 236 -26.31 -8.21 15.94
CA LEU A 236 -26.99 -7.31 15.01
C LEU A 236 -28.52 -7.39 15.02
N PRO A 237 -29.17 -8.57 15.16
CA PRO A 237 -30.62 -8.67 15.23
C PRO A 237 -31.25 -7.93 16.41
N HIS A 238 -30.46 -7.65 17.46
CA HIS A 238 -30.92 -6.96 18.67
C HIS A 238 -30.71 -5.45 18.63
N ARG A 239 -30.31 -4.87 17.49
CA ARG A 239 -29.90 -3.47 17.37
C ARG A 239 -30.68 -2.72 16.30
N ASN A 240 -30.81 -1.41 16.49
CA ASN A 240 -31.35 -0.52 15.46
C ASN A 240 -30.26 -0.11 14.46
N LEU A 241 -30.18 -0.80 13.32
CA LEU A 241 -29.16 -0.59 12.27
C LEU A 241 -29.13 0.82 11.67
N GLN A 242 -30.17 1.64 11.91
CA GLN A 242 -30.22 3.03 11.43
C GLN A 242 -29.46 4.00 12.33
N ASP A 243 -29.11 3.62 13.56
CA ASP A 243 -28.33 4.45 14.48
C ASP A 243 -26.82 4.19 14.30
N PRO A 244 -26.02 5.17 13.82
CA PRO A 244 -24.59 5.00 13.64
C PRO A 244 -23.82 4.71 14.94
N ALA A 245 -24.35 5.12 16.10
CA ALA A 245 -23.68 4.93 17.38
C ALA A 245 -23.53 3.44 17.75
N ILE A 246 -24.41 2.57 17.25
CA ILE A 246 -24.42 1.13 17.56
C ILE A 246 -23.21 0.38 17.00
N TRP A 247 -22.47 0.99 16.07
CA TRP A 247 -21.35 0.33 15.41
C TRP A 247 -20.10 0.42 16.27
N ALA A 248 -19.98 1.46 17.12
CA ALA A 248 -18.75 1.78 17.83
C ALA A 248 -18.20 0.62 18.66
N ASP A 249 -19.07 -0.10 19.37
CA ASP A 249 -18.70 -1.25 20.21
C ASP A 249 -18.53 -2.56 19.43
N LEU A 250 -19.05 -2.63 18.20
CA LEU A 250 -18.94 -3.77 17.30
C LEU A 250 -17.72 -3.70 16.38
N LEU A 251 -17.11 -2.53 16.18
CA LEU A 251 -15.99 -2.37 15.26
C LEU A 251 -14.76 -3.20 15.66
N PRO A 252 -13.95 -3.69 14.71
CA PRO A 252 -12.85 -4.61 15.00
C PRO A 252 -11.78 -4.09 15.99
N TRP A 253 -11.63 -2.78 16.10
CA TRP A 253 -10.70 -2.11 17.03
C TRP A 253 -11.35 -1.69 18.34
N SER A 254 -12.62 -2.02 18.56
CA SER A 254 -13.35 -1.64 19.76
C SER A 254 -12.74 -2.29 21.00
N PRO A 255 -12.52 -1.53 22.09
CA PRO A 255 -12.00 -2.07 23.35
C PRO A 255 -13.04 -2.91 24.11
N THR A 256 -14.33 -2.80 23.77
CA THR A 256 -15.42 -3.51 24.45
C THR A 256 -15.70 -4.90 23.88
N LEU A 257 -15.02 -5.29 22.79
CA LEU A 257 -15.18 -6.62 22.21
C LEU A 257 -14.76 -7.73 23.20
N PRO A 258 -15.54 -8.82 23.31
CA PRO A 258 -15.19 -9.93 24.18
C PRO A 258 -13.79 -10.50 23.86
N ALA A 259 -13.01 -10.79 24.91
CA ALA A 259 -11.67 -11.35 24.75
C ALA A 259 -11.66 -12.71 24.04
N SER A 260 -12.77 -13.46 24.11
CA SER A 260 -12.98 -14.73 23.41
C SER A 260 -12.93 -14.62 21.88
N LEU A 261 -13.12 -13.40 21.33
CA LEU A 261 -13.04 -13.16 19.88
C LEU A 261 -11.61 -13.05 19.38
N LYS A 262 -10.62 -12.87 20.26
CA LYS A 262 -9.22 -12.74 19.88
C LYS A 262 -8.62 -14.13 19.62
N ASN A 263 -7.67 -14.20 18.69
CA ASN A 263 -6.93 -15.45 18.52
C ASN A 263 -6.21 -15.80 19.84
N PRO A 264 -6.18 -17.08 20.26
CA PRO A 264 -5.42 -17.47 21.43
C PRO A 264 -3.97 -17.00 21.26
N VAL A 265 -3.40 -16.40 22.30
CA VAL A 265 -2.01 -15.96 22.27
C VAL A 265 -1.15 -17.20 22.04
N SER A 266 -0.65 -17.36 20.82
CA SER A 266 0.38 -18.36 20.56
C SER A 266 1.58 -17.95 21.41
N LYS A 267 1.83 -18.69 22.50
CA LYS A 267 3.12 -18.65 23.17
C LYS A 267 4.13 -19.04 22.09
N LYS A 268 4.85 -18.06 21.55
CA LYS A 268 6.03 -18.33 20.74
C LYS A 268 6.97 -19.13 21.62
N VAL A 269 7.08 -20.43 21.34
CA VAL A 269 8.20 -21.28 21.76
C VAL A 269 9.39 -20.93 20.90
#